data_AF-A0AAN7TQ21-F1
#
_entry.id   AF-A0AAN7TQ21-F1
#
_cell.length_a   1.000
_cell.length_b   1.000
_cell.length_c   1.000
_cell.angle_alpha   90.00
_cell.angle_beta   90.00
_cell.angle_gamma   90.00
#
_symmetry.space_group_name_H-M   'P 1'
#
loop_
_entity.id
_entity.type
_entity.pdbx_description
1 polymer ?
#
loop_
_entity_poly.entity_id
_entity_poly.type
_entity_poly.pdbx_seq_one_letter_code
_entity_poly.pdbx_strand_id
1 'polypeptide(L)'
;MPTRTDGLEDVVSDVESTSSCVGKIHRAGQLYSRFRPQLREPPIQPQKHPAGDVPGSRTWREPSSADYESLLDSLPGEQIVSKTVTVDAHDLFSQLTTLVYLGKRETTKGLLFSIQEVSEGTIRVWRDWLSKQCESRKFSDGDSIIVQHDTSTSSATGKGKGKGGSDSVTGRADPTKDASILWINTRDDNVGIKFRVKERKWRRANPILYSSDVEVPVSYEVEFEEVYVRTAHLLLKLEEAQNQMDNHGGKAIVFGSYAGLQEFDTAGHPRR
;
A
#
# COMPACT_ATOMS: atom_id res chain seq x y z
N MET A 1 0.09 -10.12 0.75
CA MET A 1 1.27 -10.79 1.35
C MET A 1 2.37 -9.76 1.54
N PRO A 2 3.13 -9.77 2.65
CA PRO A 2 4.31 -8.92 2.76
C PRO A 2 5.26 -9.25 1.62
N THR A 3 5.69 -8.24 0.87
CA THR A 3 6.60 -8.42 -0.25
C THR A 3 8.04 -8.54 0.23
N ARG A 4 8.39 -7.78 1.27
CA ARG A 4 9.71 -7.82 1.89
C ARG A 4 9.72 -7.14 3.26
N THR A 5 10.55 -7.63 4.16
CA THR A 5 10.98 -6.91 5.37
C THR A 5 12.50 -6.89 5.31
N ASP A 6 13.08 -6.04 4.45
CA ASP A 6 14.54 -6.07 4.30
C ASP A 6 15.22 -5.79 5.66
N GLY A 7 16.47 -6.24 5.82
CA GLY A 7 17.24 -6.11 7.05
C GLY A 7 16.75 -6.97 8.21
N LEU A 8 15.67 -7.74 8.04
CA LEU A 8 15.27 -8.75 9.01
C LEU A 8 16.27 -9.92 9.01
N GLU A 9 16.75 -10.31 7.82
CA GLU A 9 17.79 -11.30 7.61
C GLU A 9 19.07 -10.98 8.41
N ASP A 10 19.54 -9.73 8.36
CA ASP A 10 20.72 -9.28 9.09
C ASP A 10 20.49 -9.35 10.61
N VAL A 11 19.31 -8.96 11.08
CA VAL A 11 18.95 -9.03 12.50
C VAL A 11 18.93 -10.48 12.97
N VAL A 12 18.39 -11.41 12.17
CA VAL A 12 18.36 -12.84 12.48
C VAL A 12 19.79 -13.40 12.55
N SER A 13 20.62 -13.13 11.55
CA SER A 13 22.03 -13.56 11.55
C SER A 13 22.84 -12.97 12.70
N ASP A 14 22.62 -11.71 13.06
CA ASP A 14 23.28 -11.06 14.18
C ASP A 14 22.87 -11.70 15.51
N VAL A 15 21.59 -12.08 15.68
CA VAL A 15 21.09 -12.80 16.86
C VAL A 15 21.75 -14.16 16.99
N GLU A 16 21.87 -14.91 15.89
CA GLU A 16 22.51 -16.22 15.85
C GLU A 16 24.03 -16.15 16.14
N SER A 17 24.68 -15.03 15.82
CA SER A 17 26.14 -14.87 15.90
C SER A 17 26.70 -14.51 17.30
N THR A 18 25.88 -14.54 18.36
CA THR A 18 26.23 -14.45 19.81
C THR A 18 27.16 -13.34 20.35
N SER A 19 27.74 -12.43 19.55
CA SER A 19 28.85 -11.57 20.03
C SER A 19 28.51 -10.21 20.67
N SER A 20 27.26 -9.76 20.70
CA SER A 20 26.76 -8.67 21.55
C SER A 20 25.24 -8.51 21.38
N CYS A 21 24.48 -8.33 22.46
CA CYS A 21 23.01 -8.16 22.40
C CYS A 21 22.56 -6.68 22.38
N VAL A 22 23.46 -5.75 22.68
CA VAL A 22 23.11 -4.34 22.89
C VAL A 22 22.73 -3.70 21.56
N GLY A 23 21.54 -3.11 21.49
CA GLY A 23 21.06 -2.35 20.31
C GLY A 23 20.31 -3.16 19.25
N LYS A 24 20.32 -4.51 19.31
CA LYS A 24 19.62 -5.36 18.34
C LYS A 24 18.11 -5.14 18.31
N ILE A 25 17.48 -5.10 19.48
CA ILE A 25 16.03 -4.86 19.62
C ILE A 25 15.66 -3.48 19.07
N HIS A 26 16.48 -2.47 19.37
CA HIS A 26 16.27 -1.13 18.82
C HIS A 26 16.34 -1.14 17.29
N ARG A 27 17.37 -1.78 16.71
CA ARG A 27 17.50 -1.92 15.25
C ARG A 27 16.33 -2.67 14.62
N ALA A 28 15.90 -3.78 15.22
CA ALA A 28 14.72 -4.53 14.79
C ALA A 28 13.43 -3.69 14.84
N GLY A 29 13.31 -2.82 15.85
CA GLY A 29 12.17 -1.90 16.00
C GLY A 29 12.13 -0.75 14.99
N GLN A 30 13.23 -0.48 14.29
CA GLN A 30 13.30 0.49 13.20
C GLN A 30 13.06 -0.11 11.81
N LEU A 31 12.83 -1.44 11.73
CA LEU A 31 12.52 -2.09 10.46
C LEU A 31 11.07 -1.81 10.02
N TYR A 32 10.87 -1.88 8.71
CA TYR A 32 9.56 -1.77 8.08
C TYR A 32 9.26 -3.02 7.26
N SER A 33 8.05 -3.53 7.42
CA SER A 33 7.44 -4.52 6.56
C SER A 33 6.74 -3.82 5.41
N ARG A 34 7.00 -4.25 4.18
CA ARG A 34 6.48 -3.67 2.94
C ARG A 34 5.40 -4.55 2.35
N PHE A 35 4.35 -3.93 1.84
CA PHE A 35 3.21 -4.61 1.22
C PHE A 35 2.90 -3.94 -0.11
N ARG A 36 2.69 -4.74 -1.15
CA ARG A 36 2.20 -4.21 -2.43
C ARG A 36 0.68 -4.03 -2.39
N PRO A 37 0.16 -2.86 -2.80
CA PRO A 37 -1.26 -2.64 -2.98
C PRO A 37 -1.83 -3.63 -3.99
N GLN A 38 -3.02 -4.17 -3.69
CA GLN A 38 -3.77 -5.03 -4.59
C GLN A 38 -5.23 -4.56 -4.56
N LEU A 39 -5.86 -4.43 -5.73
CA LEU A 39 -7.26 -4.03 -5.82
C LEU A 39 -8.17 -5.21 -5.49
N ARG A 40 -7.75 -6.40 -5.92
CA ARG A 40 -8.46 -7.65 -5.70
C ARG A 40 -7.70 -8.51 -4.72
N GLU A 41 -8.44 -9.27 -3.94
CA GLU A 41 -7.85 -10.32 -3.13
C GLU A 41 -7.21 -11.36 -4.05
N PRO A 42 -6.00 -11.85 -3.72
CA PRO A 42 -5.37 -12.90 -4.51
C PRO A 42 -6.27 -14.15 -4.49
N PRO A 43 -6.45 -14.82 -5.64
CA PRO A 43 -7.31 -15.98 -5.72
C PRO A 43 -6.82 -17.08 -4.77
N ILE A 44 -7.77 -17.71 -4.08
CA ILE A 44 -7.47 -18.88 -3.25
C ILE A 44 -7.05 -19.99 -4.20
N GLN A 45 -5.82 -20.49 -4.07
CA GLN A 45 -5.45 -21.72 -4.77
C GLN A 45 -6.31 -22.86 -4.21
N PRO A 46 -7.17 -23.48 -5.02
CA PRO A 46 -7.90 -24.66 -4.55
C PRO A 46 -6.86 -25.71 -4.16
N GLN A 47 -6.97 -26.27 -2.95
CA GLN A 47 -6.14 -27.40 -2.59
C GLN A 47 -6.38 -28.52 -3.61
N LYS A 48 -5.32 -28.93 -4.30
CA LYS A 48 -5.37 -30.13 -5.14
C LYS A 48 -5.77 -31.29 -4.23
N HIS A 49 -6.86 -31.97 -4.56
CA HIS A 49 -7.26 -33.14 -3.80
C HIS A 49 -6.09 -34.15 -3.76
N PRO A 50 -5.77 -34.72 -2.58
CA PRO A 50 -4.62 -35.63 -2.42
C PRO A 50 -4.67 -36.85 -3.35
N ALA A 51 -5.87 -37.24 -3.79
CA ALA A 51 -6.09 -38.40 -4.66
C ALA A 51 -5.71 -38.17 -6.13
N GLY A 52 -5.18 -36.99 -6.49
CA GLY A 52 -4.93 -36.62 -7.87
C GLY A 52 -6.23 -36.28 -8.60
N ASP A 53 -6.15 -35.30 -9.48
CA ASP A 53 -7.28 -34.94 -10.34
C ASP A 53 -7.22 -35.84 -11.58
N VAL A 54 -8.23 -36.70 -11.77
CA VAL A 54 -8.29 -37.64 -12.91
C VAL A 54 -9.23 -37.05 -13.97
N PRO A 55 -8.74 -36.76 -15.20
CA PRO A 55 -9.56 -36.24 -16.28
C PRO A 55 -10.80 -37.10 -16.51
N GLY A 56 -11.99 -36.48 -16.45
CA GLY A 56 -13.29 -37.15 -16.63
C GLY A 56 -13.92 -37.75 -15.36
N SER A 57 -13.30 -37.60 -14.18
CA SER A 57 -13.92 -38.01 -12.91
C SER A 57 -14.95 -36.99 -12.40
N ARG A 58 -15.85 -37.40 -11.50
CA ARG A 58 -16.84 -36.49 -10.86
C ARG A 58 -16.18 -35.38 -10.01
N THR A 59 -14.90 -35.55 -9.67
CA THR A 59 -14.10 -34.58 -8.92
C THR A 59 -13.23 -33.69 -9.83
N TRP A 60 -13.15 -34.01 -11.13
CA TRP A 60 -12.45 -33.21 -12.12
C TRP A 60 -13.20 -31.91 -12.36
N ARG A 61 -12.61 -30.82 -11.90
CA ARG A 61 -13.13 -29.48 -12.18
C ARG A 61 -12.51 -29.02 -13.51
N GLU A 62 -13.30 -29.02 -14.59
CA GLU A 62 -12.90 -28.25 -15.76
C GLU A 62 -12.79 -26.77 -15.35
N PRO A 63 -11.68 -26.08 -15.69
CA PRO A 63 -11.58 -24.66 -15.44
C PRO A 63 -12.76 -23.98 -16.11
N SER A 64 -13.60 -23.30 -15.33
CA SER A 64 -14.69 -22.50 -15.86
C SER A 64 -14.13 -21.27 -16.57
N SER A 65 -14.96 -20.59 -17.38
CA SER A 65 -14.59 -19.29 -17.95
C SER A 65 -14.12 -18.28 -16.89
N ALA A 66 -14.65 -18.36 -15.66
CA ALA A 66 -14.20 -17.54 -14.52
C ALA A 66 -12.80 -17.92 -14.01
N ASP A 67 -12.41 -19.20 -14.12
CA ASP A 67 -11.06 -19.66 -13.77
C ASP A 67 -10.04 -19.23 -14.82
N TYR A 68 -10.43 -19.20 -16.10
CA TYR A 68 -9.61 -18.63 -17.18
C TYR A 68 -9.48 -17.11 -17.08
N GLU A 69 -10.56 -16.39 -16.75
CA GLU A 69 -10.52 -14.95 -16.45
C GLU A 69 -9.62 -14.65 -15.25
N SER A 70 -9.73 -15.42 -14.17
CA SER A 70 -8.86 -15.32 -12.99
C SER A 70 -7.38 -15.57 -13.33
N LEU A 71 -7.09 -16.52 -14.24
CA LEU A 71 -5.73 -16.77 -14.74
C LEU A 71 -5.23 -15.66 -15.69
N LEU A 72 -6.10 -15.05 -16.48
CA LEU A 72 -5.78 -13.89 -17.32
C LEU A 72 -5.49 -12.64 -16.46
N ASP A 73 -6.26 -12.45 -15.39
CA ASP A 73 -6.06 -11.38 -14.38
C ASP A 73 -4.83 -11.66 -13.48
N SER A 74 -4.41 -12.93 -13.43
CA SER A 74 -3.16 -13.40 -12.80
C SER A 74 -1.95 -13.34 -13.75
N LEU A 75 -2.11 -12.89 -15.01
CA LEU A 75 -0.96 -12.51 -15.82
C LEU A 75 -0.23 -11.38 -15.07
N PRO A 76 1.11 -11.35 -15.06
CA PRO A 76 1.91 -10.38 -14.33
C PRO A 76 1.88 -8.98 -14.98
N GLY A 77 0.68 -8.48 -15.31
CA GLY A 77 0.45 -7.05 -15.40
C GLY A 77 0.43 -6.52 -13.98
N GLU A 78 1.43 -5.72 -13.62
CA GLU A 78 1.51 -5.04 -12.34
C GLU A 78 0.20 -4.27 -12.11
N GLN A 79 -0.71 -4.81 -11.27
CA GLN A 79 -1.98 -4.17 -10.96
C GLN A 79 -1.68 -2.92 -10.14
N ILE A 80 -1.49 -1.80 -10.84
CA ILE A 80 -1.24 -0.51 -10.22
C ILE A 80 -2.56 0.02 -9.69
N VAL A 81 -2.62 0.20 -8.37
CA VAL A 81 -3.75 0.88 -7.74
C VAL A 81 -3.52 2.38 -7.91
N SER A 82 -4.44 3.10 -8.57
CA SER A 82 -4.35 4.55 -8.75
C SER A 82 -5.63 5.27 -8.29
N LYS A 83 -5.49 6.53 -7.88
CA LYS A 83 -6.60 7.41 -7.50
C LYS A 83 -6.32 8.83 -7.96
N THR A 84 -7.36 9.53 -8.41
CA THR A 84 -7.25 10.97 -8.66
C THR A 84 -7.31 11.72 -7.33
N VAL A 85 -6.33 12.58 -7.08
CA VAL A 85 -6.34 13.56 -5.98
C VAL A 85 -6.57 14.94 -6.58
N THR A 86 -7.56 15.65 -6.05
CA THR A 86 -7.89 17.03 -6.42
C THR A 86 -7.73 17.93 -5.20
N VAL A 87 -6.94 18.99 -5.32
CA VAL A 87 -6.83 20.05 -4.30
C VAL A 87 -7.60 21.26 -4.83
N ASP A 88 -8.55 21.77 -4.04
CA ASP A 88 -9.36 22.92 -4.46
C ASP A 88 -8.52 24.20 -4.52
N ALA A 89 -8.93 25.18 -5.33
CA ALA A 89 -8.24 26.46 -5.55
C ALA A 89 -7.70 27.07 -4.26
N HIS A 90 -8.54 27.22 -3.24
CA HIS A 90 -8.19 27.91 -2.00
C HIS A 90 -7.57 27.00 -0.93
N ASP A 91 -7.45 25.70 -1.22
CA ASP A 91 -6.91 24.72 -0.31
C ASP A 91 -5.42 24.46 -0.59
N LEU A 92 -4.67 24.29 0.49
CA LEU A 92 -3.25 23.93 0.43
C LEU A 92 -3.03 22.43 0.31
N PHE A 93 -4.01 21.60 0.73
CA PHE A 93 -3.91 20.16 0.74
C PHE A 93 -5.28 19.50 0.60
N SER A 94 -5.27 18.23 0.17
CA SER A 94 -6.42 17.33 0.28
C SER A 94 -6.17 16.29 1.37
N GLN A 95 -7.22 15.86 2.04
CA GLN A 95 -7.12 14.87 3.11
C GLN A 95 -7.54 13.48 2.63
N LEU A 96 -6.70 12.49 2.88
CA LEU A 96 -6.99 11.08 2.67
C LEU A 96 -7.20 10.41 4.03
N THR A 97 -8.46 10.15 4.38
CA THR A 97 -8.81 9.33 5.56
C THR A 97 -8.46 7.88 5.26
N THR A 98 -7.69 7.27 6.16
CA THR A 98 -7.11 5.93 5.97
C THR A 98 -7.44 5.06 7.17
N LEU A 99 -7.99 3.88 6.90
CA LEU A 99 -8.19 2.83 7.88
C LEU A 99 -7.41 1.60 7.43
N VAL A 100 -6.62 1.03 8.34
CA VAL A 100 -5.74 -0.10 8.07
C VAL A 100 -6.08 -1.23 9.02
N TYR A 101 -6.44 -2.37 8.44
CA TYR A 101 -6.78 -3.58 9.16
C TYR A 101 -5.85 -4.73 8.77
N LEU A 102 -5.53 -5.58 9.75
CA LEU A 102 -4.87 -6.85 9.55
C LEU A 102 -5.92 -7.95 9.59
N GLY A 103 -6.14 -8.60 8.45
CA GLY A 103 -7.05 -9.72 8.32
C GLY A 103 -6.33 -11.06 8.38
N LYS A 104 -6.84 -12.01 9.17
CA LYS A 104 -6.42 -13.42 9.18
C LYS A 104 -7.46 -14.26 8.45
N ARG A 105 -7.04 -14.99 7.41
CA ARG A 105 -7.89 -15.95 6.70
C ARG A 105 -7.84 -17.34 7.33
N GLU A 106 -8.95 -18.04 7.25
CA GLU A 106 -9.05 -19.47 7.48
C GLU A 106 -8.27 -20.21 6.38
N THR A 107 -7.43 -21.18 6.77
CA THR A 107 -6.56 -21.93 5.85
C THR A 107 -7.33 -22.82 4.86
N THR A 108 -8.54 -23.27 5.23
CA THR A 108 -9.28 -24.29 4.48
C THR A 108 -10.28 -23.68 3.50
N LYS A 109 -11.06 -22.69 3.94
CA LYS A 109 -12.12 -22.06 3.13
C LYS A 109 -11.72 -20.69 2.57
N GLY A 110 -10.59 -20.14 3.02
CA GLY A 110 -10.13 -18.80 2.67
C GLY A 110 -11.01 -17.66 3.20
N LEU A 111 -11.99 -17.97 4.05
CA LEU A 111 -12.84 -16.97 4.69
C LEU A 111 -12.01 -16.10 5.63
N LEU A 112 -12.31 -14.81 5.69
CA LEU A 112 -11.76 -13.97 6.73
C LEU A 112 -12.28 -14.48 8.09
N PHE A 113 -11.39 -14.72 9.04
CA PHE A 113 -11.73 -15.32 10.34
C PHE A 113 -11.48 -14.35 11.50
N SER A 114 -10.51 -13.44 11.35
CA SER A 114 -10.23 -12.39 12.33
C SER A 114 -9.77 -11.13 11.62
N ILE A 115 -10.09 -9.98 12.21
CA ILE A 115 -9.68 -8.66 11.76
C ILE A 115 -9.23 -7.84 12.96
N GLN A 116 -8.06 -7.22 12.85
CA GLN A 116 -7.50 -6.34 13.87
C GLN A 116 -7.19 -4.99 13.26
N GLU A 117 -7.64 -3.91 13.89
CA GLU A 117 -7.24 -2.56 13.47
C GLU A 117 -5.76 -2.33 13.77
N VAL A 118 -5.01 -1.92 12.74
CA VAL A 118 -3.59 -1.60 12.82
C VAL A 118 -3.40 -0.10 13.01
N SER A 119 -4.15 0.71 12.26
CA SER A 119 -4.09 2.16 12.34
C SER A 119 -5.34 2.79 11.72
N GLU A 120 -5.85 3.82 12.35
CA GLU A 120 -6.80 4.78 11.78
C GLU A 120 -6.16 6.16 11.76
N GLY A 121 -6.38 6.94 10.71
CA GLY A 121 -5.88 8.30 10.66
C GLY A 121 -6.08 9.01 9.35
N THR A 122 -5.31 10.08 9.17
CA THR A 122 -5.38 10.91 7.96
C THR A 122 -3.99 11.15 7.40
N ILE A 123 -3.93 11.23 6.07
CA ILE A 123 -2.77 11.68 5.31
C ILE A 123 -3.13 13.01 4.67
N ARG A 124 -2.28 14.03 4.84
CA ARG A 124 -2.42 15.32 4.16
C ARG A 124 -1.56 15.32 2.90
N VAL A 125 -2.20 15.45 1.75
CA VAL A 125 -1.55 15.50 0.45
C VAL A 125 -1.48 16.95 0.00
N TRP A 126 -0.31 17.56 0.15
CA TRP A 126 -0.11 18.98 -0.12
C TRP A 126 0.03 19.26 -1.62
N ARG A 127 -0.50 20.42 -2.04
CA ARG A 127 -0.42 20.93 -3.41
C ARG A 127 1.03 21.02 -3.90
N ASP A 128 1.91 21.59 -3.08
CA ASP A 128 3.32 21.76 -3.43
C ASP A 128 4.06 20.42 -3.48
N TRP A 129 3.74 19.50 -2.58
CA TRP A 129 4.26 18.14 -2.58
C TRP A 129 3.88 17.40 -3.87
N LEU A 130 2.60 17.43 -4.28
CA LEU A 130 2.14 16.83 -5.54
C LEU A 130 2.91 17.38 -6.74
N SER A 131 3.12 18.70 -6.77
CA SER A 131 3.87 19.35 -7.86
C SER A 131 5.35 18.95 -7.91
N LYS A 132 5.97 18.69 -6.75
CA LYS A 132 7.36 18.27 -6.60
C LYS A 132 7.56 16.80 -6.94
N GLN A 133 6.59 15.95 -6.61
CA GLN A 133 6.63 14.50 -6.86
C GLN A 133 6.14 14.12 -8.27
N CYS A 134 5.52 15.05 -9.00
CA CYS A 134 4.99 14.77 -10.33
C CYS A 134 6.13 14.44 -11.32
N GLU A 135 6.17 13.19 -11.78
CA GLU A 135 7.21 12.70 -12.70
C GLU A 135 7.12 13.35 -14.09
N SER A 136 5.94 13.77 -14.51
CA SER A 136 5.73 14.39 -15.81
C SER A 136 5.95 15.90 -15.75
N ARG A 137 7.20 16.33 -15.65
CA ARG A 137 7.59 17.68 -16.05
C ARG A 137 7.89 17.68 -17.54
N LYS A 138 6.94 18.13 -18.35
CA LYS A 138 7.22 18.45 -19.76
C LYS A 138 7.85 19.84 -19.82
N PHE A 139 9.06 19.93 -20.37
CA PHE A 139 9.53 21.22 -20.86
C PHE A 139 8.70 21.60 -22.09
N SER A 140 8.68 22.87 -22.47
CA SER A 140 7.95 23.39 -23.64
C SER A 140 8.33 22.76 -24.98
N ASP A 141 9.34 21.88 -25.01
CA ASP A 141 9.92 21.29 -26.22
C ASP A 141 9.62 19.78 -26.40
N GLY A 142 8.68 19.23 -25.64
CA GLY A 142 8.09 17.91 -25.94
C GLY A 142 8.86 16.69 -25.42
N ASP A 143 10.07 16.84 -24.91
CA ASP A 143 10.82 15.73 -24.30
C ASP A 143 10.27 15.37 -22.91
N SER A 144 10.00 14.07 -22.71
CA SER A 144 9.59 13.53 -21.42
C SER A 144 10.80 13.34 -20.51
N ILE A 145 10.92 14.16 -19.48
CA ILE A 145 11.92 13.96 -18.43
C ILE A 145 11.36 12.89 -17.48
N ILE A 146 12.05 11.76 -17.37
CA ILE A 146 11.89 10.89 -16.20
C ILE A 146 12.55 11.65 -15.06
N VAL A 147 11.78 12.10 -14.06
CA VAL A 147 12.34 12.67 -12.84
C VAL A 147 13.05 11.54 -12.11
N GLN A 148 14.32 11.35 -12.47
CA GLN A 148 15.21 10.47 -11.73
C GLN A 148 15.45 11.19 -10.40
N HIS A 149 14.84 10.66 -9.33
CA HIS A 149 15.14 11.10 -7.99
C HIS A 149 16.60 10.74 -7.71
N ASP A 150 17.50 11.69 -7.92
CA ASP A 150 18.87 11.63 -7.43
C ASP A 150 18.78 11.50 -5.91
N THR A 151 18.88 10.27 -5.41
CA THR A 151 19.38 10.01 -4.07
C THR A 151 20.81 10.53 -4.10
N SER A 152 20.97 11.81 -3.74
CA SER A 152 22.19 12.58 -3.83
C SER A 152 23.39 11.81 -3.30
N THR A 153 24.10 11.14 -4.20
CA THR A 153 25.52 10.86 -4.03
C THR A 153 26.23 12.00 -4.72
N SER A 154 26.62 12.97 -3.90
CA SER A 154 27.25 14.23 -4.30
C SER A 154 28.53 14.05 -5.10
N SER A 155 28.73 14.86 -6.15
CA SER A 155 30.07 15.38 -6.47
C SER A 155 29.99 16.74 -7.17
N ALA A 156 30.28 17.82 -6.43
CA ALA A 156 31.25 18.86 -6.79
C ALA A 156 31.15 20.11 -5.88
N THR A 157 32.18 20.26 -5.04
CA THR A 157 32.82 21.50 -4.57
C THR A 157 31.99 22.58 -3.84
N GLY A 158 31.97 22.47 -2.52
CA GLY A 158 31.79 23.60 -1.59
C GLY A 158 32.30 23.22 -0.20
N LYS A 159 33.40 23.82 0.26
CA LYS A 159 33.94 23.64 1.62
C LYS A 159 32.90 24.17 2.64
N GLY A 160 32.24 23.26 3.36
CA GLY A 160 31.35 23.57 4.47
C GLY A 160 31.46 22.49 5.55
N LYS A 161 31.99 22.88 6.70
CA LYS A 161 32.21 22.03 7.88
C LYS A 161 30.85 21.71 8.54
N GLY A 162 30.29 20.55 8.24
CA GLY A 162 29.03 20.05 8.80
C GLY A 162 29.15 18.60 9.24
N LYS A 163 29.05 18.38 10.55
CA LYS A 163 29.18 17.10 11.25
C LYS A 163 27.96 16.21 10.96
N GLY A 164 28.02 15.43 9.88
CA GLY A 164 27.04 14.38 9.57
C GLY A 164 27.62 13.00 9.88
N GLY A 165 27.24 12.42 11.02
CA GLY A 165 27.48 11.01 11.28
C GLY A 165 26.69 10.17 10.28
N SER A 166 27.39 9.61 9.30
CA SER A 166 26.84 8.56 8.45
C SER A 166 26.84 7.28 9.28
N ASP A 167 25.68 6.95 9.83
CA ASP A 167 25.46 5.72 10.60
C ASP A 167 24.58 4.75 9.80
N SER A 168 24.86 4.61 8.50
CA SER A 168 24.25 3.59 7.64
C SER A 168 25.28 2.51 7.32
N VAL A 169 25.61 1.69 8.33
CA VAL A 169 26.47 0.51 8.21
C VAL A 169 25.95 -0.52 7.18
N THR A 170 24.72 -0.38 6.67
CA THR A 170 24.07 -1.38 5.79
C THR A 170 23.66 -0.90 4.40
N GLY A 171 24.04 0.32 3.96
CA GLY A 171 23.75 0.78 2.58
C GLY A 171 22.26 0.86 2.22
N ARG A 172 21.36 0.79 3.20
CA ARG A 172 19.92 0.72 2.98
C ARG A 172 19.25 2.07 3.18
N ALA A 173 18.37 2.42 2.26
CA ALA A 173 17.56 3.63 2.34
C ALA A 173 16.56 3.52 3.50
N ASP A 174 16.64 4.46 4.42
CA ASP A 174 15.69 4.63 5.51
C ASP A 174 14.38 5.21 4.95
N PRO A 175 13.24 4.49 5.05
CA PRO A 175 11.97 4.93 4.46
C PRO A 175 11.46 6.23 5.08
N THR A 176 11.85 6.58 6.30
CA THR A 176 11.46 7.87 6.92
C THR A 176 12.04 9.08 6.20
N LYS A 177 13.11 8.88 5.40
CA LYS A 177 13.77 9.93 4.61
C LYS A 177 13.25 10.01 3.19
N ASP A 178 12.41 9.06 2.76
CA ASP A 178 11.85 9.05 1.42
C ASP A 178 10.69 10.05 1.31
N ALA A 179 10.91 11.12 0.54
CA ALA A 179 9.93 12.17 0.34
C ALA A 179 8.68 11.72 -0.43
N SER A 180 8.72 10.57 -1.11
CA SER A 180 7.57 9.98 -1.81
C SER A 180 6.63 9.21 -0.87
N ILE A 181 7.03 9.01 0.40
CA ILE A 181 6.22 8.35 1.43
C ILE A 181 5.50 9.40 2.25
N LEU A 182 4.18 9.26 2.37
CA LEU A 182 3.39 10.02 3.34
C LEU A 182 2.91 9.10 4.46
N TRP A 183 3.09 9.56 5.70
CA TRP A 183 2.80 8.80 6.92
C TRP A 183 1.39 9.10 7.45
N ILE A 184 0.69 8.04 7.86
CA ILE A 184 -0.57 8.13 8.58
C ILE A 184 -0.26 8.61 9.99
N ASN A 185 -0.89 9.70 10.43
CA ASN A 185 -0.64 10.34 11.72
C ASN A 185 0.85 10.66 11.89
N THR A 186 1.23 11.92 11.61
CA THR A 186 2.61 12.40 11.46
C THR A 186 3.51 12.34 12.70
N ARG A 187 3.15 11.58 13.74
CA ARG A 187 3.86 11.52 15.02
C ARG A 187 4.86 10.38 15.10
N ASP A 188 4.49 9.16 14.68
CA ASP A 188 5.21 7.94 15.04
C ASP A 188 5.72 7.12 13.84
N ASP A 189 5.48 7.59 12.60
CA ASP A 189 5.89 6.96 11.33
C ASP A 189 5.66 5.44 11.32
N ASN A 190 4.54 4.99 11.88
CA ASN A 190 4.24 3.56 12.03
C ASN A 190 3.64 2.96 10.77
N VAL A 191 2.87 3.75 10.03
CA VAL A 191 2.23 3.31 8.80
C VAL A 191 2.39 4.41 7.75
N GLY A 192 3.00 4.06 6.62
CA GLY A 192 3.26 4.99 5.52
C GLY A 192 2.83 4.39 4.19
N ILE A 193 2.54 5.25 3.23
CA ILE A 193 2.19 4.85 1.87
C ILE A 193 3.14 5.58 0.93
N LYS A 194 3.83 4.82 0.07
CA LYS A 194 4.65 5.34 -1.01
C LYS A 194 3.78 5.59 -2.23
N PHE A 195 3.90 6.80 -2.77
CA PHE A 195 3.12 7.25 -3.89
C PHE A 195 3.99 7.58 -5.09
N ARG A 196 3.46 7.32 -6.28
CA ARG A 196 3.99 7.82 -7.54
C ARG A 196 2.98 8.79 -8.14
N VAL A 197 3.41 10.01 -8.44
CA VAL A 197 2.52 11.09 -8.87
C VAL A 197 2.67 11.35 -10.36
N LYS A 198 1.54 11.34 -11.08
CA LYS A 198 1.45 11.60 -12.52
C LYS A 198 0.55 12.80 -12.78
N GLU A 199 0.91 13.62 -13.76
CA GLU A 199 0.05 14.72 -14.20
C GLU A 199 -1.19 14.15 -14.88
N ARG A 200 -2.34 14.66 -14.45
CA ARG A 200 -3.61 14.33 -15.11
C ARG A 200 -3.73 15.15 -16.38
N LYS A 201 -3.47 14.54 -17.53
CA LYS A 201 -3.69 15.18 -18.85
C LYS A 201 -5.18 15.38 -19.07
N TRP A 202 -5.63 16.62 -18.90
CA TRP A 202 -7.01 16.98 -19.13
C TRP A 202 -7.30 16.98 -20.64
N ARG A 203 -7.91 15.90 -21.17
CA ARG A 203 -8.37 15.84 -22.57
C ARG A 203 -9.66 16.65 -22.76
N ARG A 204 -9.62 17.99 -22.59
CA ARG A 204 -10.65 18.86 -23.18
C ARG A 204 -10.13 19.34 -24.53
N ALA A 205 -11.02 19.35 -25.53
CA ALA A 205 -10.74 19.91 -26.84
C ALA A 205 -10.43 21.42 -26.79
N ASN A 206 -10.82 22.11 -25.72
CA ASN A 206 -10.58 23.54 -25.50
C ASN A 206 -9.78 23.76 -24.21
N PRO A 207 -8.58 24.38 -24.27
CA PRO A 207 -7.86 24.80 -23.07
C PRO A 207 -8.61 25.93 -22.37
N ILE A 208 -8.78 25.83 -21.05
CA ILE A 208 -9.28 26.93 -20.24
C ILE A 208 -8.07 27.75 -19.82
N LEU A 209 -8.00 28.99 -20.29
CA LEU A 209 -6.98 29.95 -19.88
C LEU A 209 -7.45 30.63 -18.59
N TYR A 210 -6.58 30.64 -17.59
CA TYR A 210 -6.78 31.37 -16.35
C TYR A 210 -5.82 32.55 -16.33
N SER A 211 -6.29 33.69 -15.83
CA SER A 211 -5.41 34.81 -15.52
C SER A 211 -4.46 34.39 -14.38
N SER A 212 -3.23 34.89 -14.38
CA SER A 212 -2.17 34.45 -13.44
C SER A 212 -2.48 34.77 -11.97
N ASP A 213 -3.45 35.63 -11.71
CA ASP A 213 -3.96 36.03 -10.40
C ASP A 213 -5.08 35.11 -9.87
N VAL A 214 -5.61 34.22 -10.70
CA VAL A 214 -6.69 33.31 -10.32
C VAL A 214 -6.10 31.97 -9.86
N GLU A 215 -6.32 31.63 -8.59
CA GLU A 215 -5.94 30.32 -8.08
C GLU A 215 -6.89 29.24 -8.61
N VAL A 216 -6.33 28.14 -9.12
CA VAL A 216 -7.07 27.08 -9.81
C VAL A 216 -6.94 25.76 -9.04
N PRO A 217 -7.99 24.92 -8.97
CA PRO A 217 -7.85 23.58 -8.43
C PRO A 217 -6.85 22.75 -9.25
N VAL A 218 -6.01 21.97 -8.57
CA VAL A 218 -5.05 21.06 -9.22
C VAL A 218 -5.52 19.62 -9.09
N SER A 219 -5.25 18.81 -10.10
CA SER A 219 -5.61 17.40 -10.11
C SER A 219 -4.47 16.54 -10.62
N TYR A 220 -4.11 15.52 -9.84
CA TYR A 220 -3.06 14.56 -10.17
C TYR A 220 -3.61 13.14 -10.10
N GLU A 221 -3.05 12.26 -10.92
CA GLU A 221 -3.23 10.83 -10.74
C GLU A 221 -2.12 10.32 -9.83
N VAL A 222 -2.51 9.71 -8.72
CA VAL A 222 -1.59 9.20 -7.70
C VAL A 222 -1.69 7.69 -7.67
N GLU A 223 -0.56 7.02 -7.89
CA GLU A 223 -0.42 5.58 -7.87
C GLU A 223 0.15 5.14 -6.52
N PHE A 224 -0.43 4.09 -5.94
CA PHE A 224 0.01 3.49 -4.69
C PHE A 224 1.06 2.44 -5.02
N GLU A 225 2.32 2.70 -4.68
CA GLU A 225 3.43 1.80 -5.00
C GLU A 225 3.59 0.72 -3.92
N GLU A 226 3.66 1.15 -2.66
CA GLU A 226 3.93 0.28 -1.51
C GLU A 226 3.33 0.85 -0.23
N VAL A 227 2.93 -0.04 0.67
CA VAL A 227 2.53 0.28 2.04
C VAL A 227 3.62 -0.18 2.99
N TYR A 228 4.02 0.70 3.89
CA TYR A 228 5.04 0.48 4.90
C TYR A 228 4.37 0.38 6.26
N VAL A 229 4.70 -0.66 7.01
CA VAL A 229 4.28 -0.81 8.41
C VAL A 229 5.50 -1.09 9.24
N ARG A 230 5.77 -0.29 10.28
CA ARG A 230 6.86 -0.53 11.22
C ARG A 230 6.70 -1.93 11.80
N THR A 231 7.73 -2.75 11.69
CA THR A 231 7.65 -4.18 12.02
C THR A 231 7.31 -4.39 13.49
N ALA A 232 7.87 -3.60 14.40
CA ALA A 232 7.50 -3.65 15.83
C ALA A 232 6.02 -3.30 16.07
N HIS A 233 5.49 -2.29 15.39
CA HIS A 233 4.07 -1.92 15.48
C HIS A 233 3.17 -3.06 15.00
N LEU A 234 3.52 -3.67 13.86
CA LEU A 234 2.77 -4.80 13.31
C LEU A 234 2.78 -6.02 14.25
N LEU A 235 3.92 -6.32 14.87
CA LEU A 235 4.05 -7.44 15.80
C LEU A 235 3.22 -7.22 17.07
N LEU A 236 3.22 -6.01 17.63
CA LEU A 236 2.38 -5.64 18.77
C LEU A 236 0.89 -5.79 18.43
N LYS A 237 0.48 -5.38 17.23
CA LYS A 237 -0.91 -5.57 16.75
C LYS A 237 -1.28 -7.03 16.54
N LEU A 238 -0.33 -7.87 16.12
CA LEU A 238 -0.53 -9.30 15.97
C LEU A 238 -0.67 -10.00 17.33
N GLU A 239 0.15 -9.61 18.32
CA GLU A 239 0.04 -10.08 19.70
C GLU A 239 -1.30 -9.67 20.33
N GLU A 240 -1.71 -8.41 20.14
CA GLU A 240 -3.02 -7.90 20.58
C GLU A 240 -4.16 -8.73 19.96
N ALA A 241 -4.09 -9.01 18.67
CA ALA A 241 -5.07 -9.84 17.97
C ALA A 241 -5.12 -11.29 18.50
N GLN A 242 -3.97 -11.87 18.83
CA GLN A 242 -3.91 -13.22 19.39
C GLN A 242 -4.53 -13.27 20.79
N ASN A 243 -4.17 -12.32 21.65
CA ASN A 243 -4.76 -12.21 23.00
C ASN A 243 -6.27 -11.99 22.94
N GLN A 244 -6.74 -11.19 21.97
CA GLN A 244 -8.16 -11.02 21.71
C GLN A 244 -8.81 -12.37 21.35
N MET A 245 -8.27 -13.10 20.38
CA MET A 245 -8.77 -14.42 19.97
C MET A 245 -8.84 -15.42 21.12
N ASP A 246 -7.81 -15.50 21.96
CA ASP A 246 -7.76 -16.44 23.09
C ASP A 246 -8.80 -16.07 24.18
N ASN A 247 -9.08 -14.77 24.35
CA ASN A 247 -10.08 -14.27 25.30
C ASN A 247 -11.50 -14.24 24.72
N HIS A 248 -11.69 -14.43 23.41
CA HIS A 248 -13.00 -14.47 22.77
C HIS A 248 -13.64 -15.85 22.92
N GLY A 249 -14.13 -16.15 24.14
CA GLY A 249 -14.92 -17.33 24.45
C GLY A 249 -16.30 -17.37 23.76
N GLY A 250 -16.34 -17.47 22.43
CA GLY A 250 -17.54 -17.83 21.66
C GLY A 250 -18.26 -16.71 20.89
N LYS A 251 -17.69 -15.50 20.76
CA LYS A 251 -18.28 -14.44 19.90
C LYS A 251 -17.88 -14.67 18.43
N ALA A 252 -18.86 -14.92 17.57
CA ALA A 252 -18.65 -15.10 16.13
C ALA A 252 -18.65 -13.76 15.39
N ILE A 253 -17.71 -13.58 14.45
CA ILE A 253 -17.74 -12.51 13.46
C ILE A 253 -18.52 -13.01 12.25
N VAL A 254 -19.64 -12.36 11.91
CA VAL A 254 -20.46 -12.74 10.75
C VAL A 254 -20.12 -11.84 9.58
N PHE A 255 -19.52 -12.42 8.53
CA PHE A 255 -19.32 -11.74 7.25
C PHE A 255 -20.54 -11.96 6.36
N GLY A 256 -21.33 -10.90 6.16
CA GLY A 256 -22.45 -10.89 5.23
C GLY A 256 -22.06 -10.20 3.92
N SER A 257 -22.36 -10.83 2.78
CA SER A 257 -22.40 -10.13 1.50
C SER A 257 -23.73 -9.41 1.39
N TYR A 258 -23.73 -8.08 1.51
CA TYR A 258 -24.90 -7.28 1.17
C TYR A 258 -24.98 -7.19 -0.36
N ALA A 259 -25.66 -8.15 -0.99
CA ALA A 259 -26.24 -7.89 -2.30
C ALA A 259 -27.22 -6.72 -2.10
N GLY A 260 -26.95 -5.59 -2.74
CA GLY A 260 -27.75 -4.38 -2.63
C GLY A 260 -29.23 -4.67 -2.80
N LEU A 261 -30.05 -3.91 -2.08
CA LEU A 261 -31.52 -3.90 -2.11
C LEU A 261 -32.07 -4.32 -3.48
N GLN A 262 -32.47 -5.59 -3.60
CA GLN A 262 -33.42 -5.97 -4.63
C GLN A 262 -34.75 -5.36 -4.17
N GLU A 263 -35.15 -4.26 -4.79
CA GLU A 263 -36.44 -3.64 -4.47
C GLU A 263 -37.54 -4.63 -4.81
N PHE A 264 -38.20 -5.15 -3.77
CA PHE A 264 -39.40 -5.94 -3.91
C PHE A 264 -40.59 -4.99 -3.97
N ASP A 265 -41.52 -5.24 -4.89
CA ASP A 265 -42.80 -4.55 -4.82
C ASP A 265 -43.60 -4.96 -3.58
N THR A 266 -44.72 -4.28 -3.32
CA THR A 266 -45.63 -4.62 -2.21
C THR A 266 -46.24 -6.03 -2.31
N ALA A 267 -45.98 -6.77 -3.39
CA ALA A 267 -46.37 -8.14 -3.63
C ALA A 267 -45.19 -9.14 -3.61
N GLY A 268 -43.98 -8.70 -3.23
CA GLY A 268 -42.80 -9.56 -3.08
C GLY A 268 -42.07 -9.94 -4.36
N HIS A 269 -42.33 -9.27 -5.49
CA HIS A 269 -41.63 -9.55 -6.76
C HIS A 269 -40.42 -8.65 -6.94
N PRO A 270 -39.28 -9.19 -7.42
CA PRO A 270 -38.09 -8.39 -7.68
C PRO A 270 -38.37 -7.41 -8.83
N ARG A 271 -38.20 -6.11 -8.59
CA ARG A 271 -38.25 -5.11 -9.66
C ARG A 271 -37.01 -5.27 -10.54
N ARG A 272 -37.25 -5.41 -11.86
CA ARG A 272 -36.20 -5.41 -12.89
C ARG A 272 -35.69 -4.01 -13.13
#